data_AF-Q80TY0-F1
#
_entry.id   AF-Q80TY0-F1
#
_cell.length_a   1.000
_cell.length_b   1.000
_cell.length_c   1.000
_cell.angle_alpha   90.00
_cell.angle_beta   90.00
_cell.angle_gamma   90.00
#
_symmetry.space_group_name_H-M   'P 1'
#
loop_
_entity.id
_entity.type
_entity.pdbx_description
1 polymer ?
#
loop_
_entity_poly.entity_id
_entity_poly.type
_entity_poly.pdbx_seq_one_letter_code
_entity_poly.pdbx_strand_id
1 'polypeptide(L)'
;MSWGTELWDQFDNLEKHTQWGIDILEKYIKFVKERTEIELSYAKQLRNLSKKYQPKKNSKEEEEYKYTACKAFLSTLNEMNDYAGQHEVISENMTSQITVDLMRYVQELKQERKSNFHDGRKAQQHIETCWKQLESSKRRFERDCKEADRAQQYFEKMDADINVTKADVEKARQQAQIRQQMAEDSKADYSLILQRFNQEQWEYYHTHIPNIFQKIQEMEERRIVRIGESMKTYAEVDRQVIPIIGKCLDGIVKAAESIDQKNDSQLVVEAYKSGFEPPGDIEFEDYTQPMKRTVSDNSLSSSKEGKPELRFGGKSRGKLWPFIKKNKLMSLLTSPHQPPPPPPASASPSAVPNGPQSPKQPKEPLSHRFNEFMTSKPKIHCFRSLKRGLSLKLGVTPEDFSNFPPEQRRKKLQQKVDDLNREIQKETDQRDAITKMKDVYLKNPQMGDPASLDQKLTEVTQNIEKLRLEAQKFEAWLAEVEGRLPARSEQARRQSGLYDGQTHQTVTNCAQDRESPDGSYTEEQSQESEHKVLAPDFDDEFDDEEPLPAIGTCKALYTFEGQNEGTISVVEGETLSVIEEDKGDGWTRIRRNEDEEGYVPTSYVEVYLDKNAKGS
;
A
#
# COMPACT_ATOMS: atom_id res chain seq x y z
N MET A 1 -24.91 -5.56 -15.62
CA MET A 1 -25.33 -6.16 -14.34
C MET A 1 -24.95 -5.18 -13.24
N SER A 2 -25.68 -5.13 -12.12
CA SER A 2 -25.37 -4.23 -11.00
C SER A 2 -25.01 -5.06 -9.77
N TRP A 3 -23.96 -4.64 -9.06
CA TRP A 3 -23.56 -5.24 -7.78
C TRP A 3 -24.70 -5.23 -6.76
N GLY A 4 -25.56 -4.22 -6.82
CA GLY A 4 -26.74 -4.09 -5.97
C GLY A 4 -27.78 -5.21 -6.12
N THR A 5 -27.79 -5.91 -7.26
CA THR A 5 -28.71 -7.02 -7.52
C THR A 5 -28.00 -8.36 -7.47
N GLU A 6 -26.87 -8.49 -8.18
CA GLU A 6 -26.20 -9.79 -8.32
C GLU A 6 -25.35 -10.18 -7.11
N LEU A 7 -24.88 -9.19 -6.33
CA LEU A 7 -23.91 -9.36 -5.23
C LEU A 7 -24.50 -8.95 -3.87
N TRP A 8 -25.84 -8.96 -3.72
CA TRP A 8 -26.58 -8.40 -2.57
C TRP A 8 -26.16 -8.95 -1.19
N ASP A 9 -25.55 -10.12 -1.12
CA ASP A 9 -25.04 -10.77 0.09
C ASP A 9 -23.51 -10.67 0.27
N GLN A 10 -22.78 -10.11 -0.71
CA GLN A 10 -21.31 -10.11 -0.78
C GLN A 10 -20.63 -8.89 -0.09
N PHE A 11 -21.25 -8.36 0.97
CA PHE A 11 -20.82 -7.12 1.63
C PHE A 11 -19.32 -7.10 1.98
N ASP A 12 -18.84 -8.14 2.65
CA ASP A 12 -17.44 -8.23 3.12
C ASP A 12 -16.45 -8.41 1.96
N ASN A 13 -16.88 -9.05 0.87
CA ASN A 13 -16.04 -9.26 -0.32
C ASN A 13 -15.92 -7.97 -1.15
N LEU A 14 -17.00 -7.18 -1.27
CA LEU A 14 -16.92 -5.82 -1.81
C LEU A 14 -16.04 -4.90 -0.96
N GLU A 15 -16.06 -5.05 0.37
CA GLU A 15 -15.18 -4.26 1.25
C GLU A 15 -13.70 -4.59 1.01
N LYS A 16 -13.34 -5.88 0.86
CA LYS A 16 -11.98 -6.29 0.49
C LYS A 16 -11.59 -5.82 -0.91
N HIS A 17 -12.43 -6.05 -1.92
CA HIS A 17 -12.15 -5.70 -3.32
C HIS A 17 -11.87 -4.21 -3.50
N THR A 18 -12.68 -3.35 -2.87
CA THR A 18 -12.48 -1.89 -2.92
C THR A 18 -11.30 -1.40 -2.06
N GLN A 19 -10.82 -2.17 -1.09
CA GLN A 19 -9.54 -1.91 -0.43
C GLN A 19 -8.38 -2.24 -1.37
N TRP A 20 -8.39 -3.43 -1.95
CA TRP A 20 -7.39 -3.88 -2.92
C TRP A 20 -7.26 -2.92 -4.12
N GLY A 21 -8.38 -2.41 -4.65
CA GLY A 21 -8.37 -1.41 -5.72
C GLY A 21 -7.63 -0.12 -5.33
N ILE A 22 -7.75 0.32 -4.08
CA ILE A 22 -6.99 1.45 -3.51
C ILE A 22 -5.51 1.08 -3.33
N ASP A 23 -5.21 -0.11 -2.83
CA ASP A 23 -3.83 -0.56 -2.58
C ASP A 23 -3.03 -0.68 -3.89
N ILE A 24 -3.66 -1.15 -4.97
CA ILE A 24 -3.10 -1.15 -6.34
C ILE A 24 -2.86 0.27 -6.85
N LEU A 25 -3.77 1.21 -6.57
CA LEU A 25 -3.59 2.62 -6.94
C LEU A 25 -2.44 3.28 -6.17
N GLU A 26 -2.28 2.99 -4.87
CA GLU A 26 -1.13 3.47 -4.08
C GLU A 26 0.19 2.84 -4.54
N LYS A 27 0.18 1.56 -4.95
CA LYS A 27 1.32 0.89 -5.61
C LYS A 27 1.70 1.59 -6.93
N TYR A 28 0.72 1.97 -7.75
CA TYR A 28 0.97 2.73 -8.98
C TYR A 28 1.56 4.12 -8.71
N ILE A 29 1.05 4.86 -7.71
CA ILE A 29 1.63 6.15 -7.30
C ILE A 29 3.10 5.98 -6.88
N LYS A 30 3.42 4.93 -6.11
CA LYS A 30 4.81 4.62 -5.71
C LYS A 30 5.71 4.34 -6.92
N PHE A 31 5.24 3.53 -7.88
CA PHE A 31 5.97 3.28 -9.13
C PHE A 31 6.27 4.57 -9.91
N VAL A 32 5.28 5.45 -10.09
CA VAL A 32 5.47 6.72 -10.82
C VAL A 32 6.48 7.64 -10.11
N LYS A 33 6.49 7.66 -8.77
CA LYS A 33 7.52 8.39 -8.00
C LYS A 33 8.92 7.87 -8.24
N GLU A 34 9.14 6.57 -8.06
CA GLU A 34 10.48 5.95 -8.21
C GLU A 34 11.01 6.14 -9.64
N ARG A 35 10.13 6.00 -10.64
CA ARG A 35 10.42 6.34 -12.04
C ARG A 35 10.80 7.82 -12.24
N THR A 36 10.14 8.74 -11.54
CA THR A 36 10.42 10.18 -11.55
C THR A 36 11.77 10.51 -10.91
N GLU A 37 12.13 9.82 -9.82
CA GLU A 37 13.42 9.96 -9.14
C GLU A 37 14.58 9.47 -10.01
N ILE A 38 14.39 8.37 -10.75
CA ILE A 38 15.33 7.88 -11.76
C ILE A 38 15.54 8.93 -12.87
N GLU A 39 14.45 9.51 -13.38
CA GLU A 39 14.49 10.51 -14.45
C GLU A 39 15.26 11.78 -14.02
N LEU A 40 14.94 12.29 -12.85
CA LEU A 40 15.60 13.46 -12.27
C LEU A 40 17.08 13.18 -11.95
N SER A 41 17.43 11.95 -11.58
CA SER A 41 18.82 11.51 -11.40
C SER A 41 19.59 11.49 -12.72
N TYR A 42 19.00 10.94 -13.78
CA TYR A 42 19.59 10.92 -15.13
C TYR A 42 19.83 12.35 -15.66
N ALA A 43 18.83 13.22 -15.54
CA ALA A 43 18.93 14.63 -15.93
C ALA A 43 20.08 15.36 -15.20
N LYS A 44 20.20 15.18 -13.88
CA LYS A 44 21.30 15.74 -13.09
C LYS A 44 22.66 15.23 -13.55
N GLN A 45 22.79 13.94 -13.88
CA GLN A 45 24.03 13.36 -14.37
C GLN A 45 24.45 13.95 -15.73
N LEU A 46 23.52 14.07 -16.69
CA LEU A 46 23.76 14.73 -17.98
C LEU A 46 24.20 16.20 -17.83
N ARG A 47 23.50 16.96 -16.98
CA ARG A 47 23.85 18.37 -16.72
C ARG A 47 25.22 18.52 -16.05
N ASN A 48 25.54 17.64 -15.10
CA ASN A 48 26.86 17.63 -14.46
C ASN A 48 27.96 17.24 -15.47
N LEU A 49 27.68 16.32 -16.40
CA LEU A 49 28.58 15.97 -17.49
C LEU A 49 28.84 17.19 -18.40
N SER A 50 27.80 17.89 -18.85
CA SER A 50 27.96 19.11 -19.66
C SER A 50 28.82 20.16 -18.93
N LYS A 51 28.45 20.51 -17.69
CA LYS A 51 29.18 21.48 -16.86
C LYS A 51 30.64 21.10 -16.60
N LYS A 52 30.98 19.80 -16.55
CA LYS A 52 32.35 19.31 -16.33
C LYS A 52 33.28 19.61 -17.50
N TYR A 53 32.76 19.60 -18.73
CA TYR A 53 33.55 19.83 -19.96
C TYR A 53 33.42 21.25 -20.53
N GLN A 54 32.54 22.09 -19.96
CA GLN A 54 32.44 23.51 -20.31
C GLN A 54 33.74 24.28 -19.92
N PRO A 55 34.13 25.31 -20.69
CA PRO A 55 35.30 26.13 -20.40
C PRO A 55 35.22 26.81 -19.04
N LYS A 56 36.37 26.89 -18.35
CA LYS A 56 36.47 27.68 -17.11
C LYS A 56 36.55 29.15 -17.47
N LYS A 57 35.60 29.96 -16.96
CA LYS A 57 35.43 31.41 -17.24
C LYS A 57 36.65 32.32 -16.98
N ASN A 58 37.76 31.81 -16.45
CA ASN A 58 38.98 32.57 -16.11
C ASN A 58 40.24 32.01 -16.82
N SER A 59 40.09 31.32 -17.95
CA SER A 59 41.18 30.63 -18.62
C SER A 59 41.76 31.42 -19.79
N LYS A 60 43.07 31.28 -20.05
CA LYS A 60 43.73 31.78 -21.27
C LYS A 60 43.26 31.06 -22.54
N GLU A 61 42.47 30.00 -22.39
CA GLU A 61 41.91 29.17 -23.47
C GLU A 61 40.89 29.91 -24.38
N GLU A 62 40.50 31.18 -24.11
CA GLU A 62 39.67 31.97 -25.05
C GLU A 62 40.26 32.03 -26.46
N GLU A 63 41.59 32.05 -26.60
CA GLU A 63 42.27 32.00 -27.91
C GLU A 63 42.16 30.63 -28.60
N GLU A 64 41.85 29.55 -27.87
CA GLU A 64 41.67 28.20 -28.41
C GLU A 64 40.22 27.98 -28.88
N TYR A 65 39.23 28.55 -28.19
CA TYR A 65 37.80 28.42 -28.57
C TYR A 65 37.41 29.19 -29.84
N LYS A 66 38.35 29.83 -30.54
CA LYS A 66 38.12 30.43 -31.86
C LYS A 66 37.95 29.40 -32.99
N TYR A 67 38.55 28.21 -32.86
CA TYR A 67 38.49 27.17 -33.88
C TYR A 67 37.10 26.54 -33.98
N THR A 68 36.65 26.22 -35.19
CA THR A 68 35.34 25.62 -35.48
C THR A 68 35.15 24.28 -34.79
N ALA A 69 36.20 23.44 -34.72
CA ALA A 69 36.16 22.18 -33.98
C ALA A 69 35.85 22.38 -32.47
N CYS A 70 36.43 23.42 -31.86
CA CYS A 70 36.16 23.77 -30.47
C CYS A 70 34.74 24.31 -30.29
N LYS A 71 34.30 25.22 -31.18
CA LYS A 71 32.93 25.76 -31.17
C LYS A 71 31.87 24.66 -31.32
N ALA A 72 32.10 23.71 -32.23
CA ALA A 72 31.22 22.56 -32.42
C ALA A 72 31.07 21.74 -31.14
N PHE A 73 32.18 21.45 -30.45
CA PHE A 73 32.14 20.74 -29.16
C PHE A 73 31.38 21.53 -28.09
N LEU A 74 31.57 22.86 -27.99
CA LEU A 74 30.81 23.70 -27.06
C LEU A 74 29.31 23.69 -27.36
N SER A 75 28.92 23.74 -28.64
CA SER A 75 27.52 23.60 -29.05
C SER A 75 26.95 22.24 -28.63
N THR A 76 27.68 21.13 -28.82
CA THR A 76 27.27 19.81 -28.33
C THR A 76 27.06 19.77 -26.81
N LEU A 77 27.93 20.44 -26.03
CA LEU A 77 27.76 20.54 -24.57
C LEU A 77 26.51 21.36 -24.19
N ASN A 78 26.19 22.41 -24.95
CA ASN A 78 24.98 23.21 -24.74
C ASN A 78 23.71 22.40 -25.06
N GLU A 79 23.65 21.75 -26.23
CA GLU A 79 22.51 20.90 -26.61
C GLU A 79 22.29 19.74 -25.62
N MET A 80 23.37 19.17 -25.06
CA MET A 80 23.26 18.17 -23.99
C MET A 80 22.76 18.74 -22.66
N ASN A 81 23.06 20.00 -22.34
CA ASN A 81 22.50 20.68 -21.16
C ASN A 81 20.99 20.95 -21.33
N ASP A 82 20.58 21.33 -22.53
CA ASP A 82 19.17 21.61 -22.84
C ASP A 82 18.36 20.31 -22.91
N TYR A 83 18.93 19.25 -23.50
CA TYR A 83 18.41 17.88 -23.42
C TYR A 83 18.24 17.42 -21.97
N ALA A 84 19.21 17.66 -21.09
CA ALA A 84 19.07 17.40 -19.66
C ALA A 84 17.93 18.22 -19.01
N GLY A 85 17.71 19.46 -19.43
CA GLY A 85 16.57 20.27 -19.02
C GLY A 85 15.22 19.63 -19.38
N GLN A 86 15.11 19.00 -20.56
CA GLN A 86 13.88 18.30 -20.95
C GLN A 86 13.56 17.10 -20.03
N HIS A 87 14.56 16.35 -19.59
CA HIS A 87 14.36 15.26 -18.63
C HIS A 87 13.94 15.76 -17.23
N GLU A 88 14.33 16.97 -16.81
CA GLU A 88 13.77 17.59 -15.61
C GLU A 88 12.30 17.99 -15.80
N VAL A 89 11.93 18.54 -16.97
CA VAL A 89 10.53 18.89 -17.29
C VAL A 89 9.62 17.66 -17.28
N ILE A 90 10.09 16.49 -17.75
CA ILE A 90 9.37 15.21 -17.58
C ILE A 90 9.13 14.95 -16.10
N SER A 91 10.18 15.04 -15.28
CA SER A 91 10.12 14.75 -13.84
C SER A 91 9.15 15.67 -13.09
N GLU A 92 9.17 16.97 -13.41
CA GLU A 92 8.25 17.98 -12.86
C GLU A 92 6.80 17.72 -13.27
N ASN A 93 6.56 17.33 -14.52
CA ASN A 93 5.23 16.99 -15.03
C ASN A 93 4.68 15.69 -14.42
N MET A 94 5.50 14.64 -14.30
CA MET A 94 5.11 13.38 -13.63
C MET A 94 4.80 13.60 -12.13
N THR A 95 5.53 14.49 -11.48
CA THR A 95 5.25 14.88 -10.09
C THR A 95 3.91 15.61 -9.99
N SER A 96 3.73 16.69 -10.77
CA SER A 96 2.60 17.59 -10.65
C SER A 96 1.28 17.03 -11.21
N GLN A 97 1.29 16.50 -12.43
CA GLN A 97 0.08 16.07 -13.14
C GLN A 97 -0.40 14.66 -12.78
N ILE A 98 0.47 13.83 -12.19
CA ILE A 98 0.16 12.43 -11.87
C ILE A 98 0.27 12.18 -10.37
N THR A 99 1.45 12.36 -9.79
CA THR A 99 1.71 11.97 -8.39
C THR A 99 0.86 12.78 -7.40
N VAL A 100 0.86 14.11 -7.52
CA VAL A 100 0.12 15.01 -6.61
C VAL A 100 -1.40 14.84 -6.77
N ASP A 101 -1.88 14.77 -8.01
CA ASP A 101 -3.32 14.65 -8.28
C ASP A 101 -3.88 13.27 -7.91
N LEU A 102 -3.12 12.18 -8.11
CA LEU A 102 -3.53 10.86 -7.61
C LEU A 102 -3.50 10.76 -6.09
N MET A 103 -2.54 11.39 -5.40
CA MET A 103 -2.56 11.46 -3.94
C MET A 103 -3.83 12.12 -3.41
N ARG A 104 -4.23 13.26 -3.99
CA ARG A 104 -5.46 13.97 -3.61
C ARG A 104 -6.68 13.07 -3.82
N TYR A 105 -6.77 12.46 -5.01
CA TYR A 105 -7.84 11.54 -5.36
C TYR A 105 -7.93 10.32 -4.43
N VAL A 106 -6.80 9.72 -4.02
CA VAL A 106 -6.79 8.60 -3.06
C VAL A 106 -7.32 8.99 -1.69
N GLN A 107 -7.08 10.21 -1.21
CA GLN A 107 -7.66 10.67 0.07
C GLN A 107 -9.18 10.83 -0.02
N GLU A 108 -9.67 11.44 -1.10
CA GLU A 108 -11.10 11.59 -1.40
C GLU A 108 -11.79 10.22 -1.51
N LEU A 109 -11.21 9.30 -2.29
CA LEU A 109 -11.69 7.93 -2.48
C LEU A 109 -11.71 7.12 -1.18
N LYS A 110 -10.67 7.22 -0.34
CA LYS A 110 -10.64 6.56 0.98
C LYS A 110 -11.76 7.06 1.89
N GLN A 111 -12.16 8.34 1.78
CA GLN A 111 -13.27 8.91 2.55
C GLN A 111 -14.64 8.53 1.97
N GLU A 112 -14.81 8.57 0.64
CA GLU A 112 -16.03 8.13 -0.05
C GLU A 112 -16.34 6.66 0.26
N ARG A 113 -15.33 5.79 0.16
CA ARG A 113 -15.43 4.36 0.50
C ARG A 113 -15.91 4.17 1.94
N LYS A 114 -15.28 4.84 2.91
CA LYS A 114 -15.70 4.77 4.33
C LYS A 114 -17.16 5.19 4.52
N SER A 115 -17.61 6.23 3.82
CA SER A 115 -19.00 6.70 3.88
C SER A 115 -19.98 5.64 3.33
N ASN A 116 -19.71 5.09 2.15
CA ASN A 116 -20.59 4.11 1.51
C ASN A 116 -20.70 2.80 2.34
N PHE A 117 -19.59 2.30 2.89
CA PHE A 117 -19.62 1.14 3.79
C PHE A 117 -20.18 1.46 5.20
N HIS A 118 -20.22 2.73 5.62
CA HIS A 118 -20.94 3.13 6.84
C HIS A 118 -22.46 3.11 6.63
N ASP A 119 -22.97 3.65 5.51
CA ASP A 119 -24.38 3.56 5.13
C ASP A 119 -24.85 2.09 5.09
N GLY A 120 -24.03 1.21 4.51
CA GLY A 120 -24.28 -0.22 4.47
C GLY A 120 -24.40 -0.89 5.85
N ARG A 121 -23.45 -0.63 6.75
CA ARG A 121 -23.50 -1.13 8.13
C ARG A 121 -24.71 -0.60 8.89
N LYS A 122 -25.09 0.67 8.67
CA LYS A 122 -26.29 1.28 9.27
C LYS A 122 -27.57 0.59 8.80
N ALA A 123 -27.68 0.26 7.51
CA ALA A 123 -28.80 -0.51 6.97
C ALA A 123 -28.87 -1.94 7.56
N GLN A 124 -27.72 -2.62 7.69
CA GLN A 124 -27.62 -3.93 8.33
C GLN A 124 -28.06 -3.89 9.81
N GLN A 125 -27.59 -2.91 10.58
CA GLN A 125 -27.96 -2.72 11.99
C GLN A 125 -29.45 -2.44 12.18
N HIS A 126 -30.05 -1.68 11.25
CA HIS A 126 -31.50 -1.41 11.24
C HIS A 126 -32.31 -2.69 11.05
N ILE A 127 -32.03 -3.48 9.99
CA ILE A 127 -32.78 -4.71 9.74
C ILE A 127 -32.54 -5.78 10.83
N GLU A 128 -31.33 -5.85 11.41
CA GLU A 128 -31.04 -6.71 12.56
C GLU A 128 -31.84 -6.29 13.82
N THR A 129 -32.07 -4.98 14.01
CA THR A 129 -32.91 -4.44 15.09
C THR A 129 -34.37 -4.80 14.90
N CYS A 130 -34.90 -4.66 13.68
CA CYS A 130 -36.26 -5.11 13.32
C CYS A 130 -36.43 -6.63 13.53
N TRP A 131 -35.42 -7.44 13.16
CA TRP A 131 -35.41 -8.89 13.42
C TRP A 131 -35.44 -9.22 14.92
N LYS A 132 -34.66 -8.51 15.74
CA LYS A 132 -34.66 -8.67 17.21
C LYS A 132 -36.03 -8.37 17.82
N GLN A 133 -36.73 -7.34 17.32
CA GLN A 133 -38.10 -7.03 17.75
C GLN A 133 -39.08 -8.16 17.37
N LEU A 134 -39.01 -8.66 16.13
CA LEU A 134 -39.83 -9.78 15.66
C LEU A 134 -39.62 -11.05 16.49
N GLU A 135 -38.37 -11.46 16.70
CA GLU A 135 -38.02 -12.65 17.48
C GLU A 135 -38.44 -12.51 18.95
N SER A 136 -38.34 -11.31 19.53
CA SER A 136 -38.85 -11.03 20.89
C SER A 136 -40.37 -11.17 20.97
N SER A 137 -41.11 -10.59 20.02
CA SER A 137 -42.58 -10.68 19.98
C SER A 137 -43.05 -12.12 19.75
N LYS A 138 -42.38 -12.85 18.86
CA LYS A 138 -42.64 -14.27 18.59
C LYS A 138 -42.49 -15.13 19.85
N ARG A 139 -41.40 -14.93 20.61
CA ARG A 139 -41.16 -15.65 21.88
C ARG A 139 -42.15 -15.28 22.98
N ARG A 140 -42.64 -14.04 23.00
CA ARG A 140 -43.73 -13.65 23.91
C ARG A 140 -45.01 -14.39 23.53
N PHE A 141 -45.43 -14.34 22.28
CA PHE A 141 -46.61 -15.05 21.80
C PHE A 141 -46.53 -16.57 22.08
N GLU A 142 -45.39 -17.21 21.82
CA GLU A 142 -45.17 -18.62 22.15
C GLU A 142 -45.32 -18.92 23.66
N ARG A 143 -44.86 -18.02 24.53
CA ARG A 143 -45.02 -18.16 26.00
C ARG A 143 -46.47 -17.96 26.42
N ASP A 144 -47.11 -16.91 25.93
CA ASP A 144 -48.46 -16.52 26.31
C ASP A 144 -49.47 -17.59 25.85
N CYS A 145 -49.28 -18.19 24.67
CA CYS A 145 -49.98 -19.42 24.25
C CYS A 145 -49.79 -20.59 25.23
N LYS A 146 -48.54 -20.93 25.58
CA LYS A 146 -48.26 -22.00 26.55
C LYS A 146 -48.79 -21.72 27.95
N GLU A 147 -49.06 -20.46 28.29
CA GLU A 147 -49.74 -20.06 29.54
C GLU A 147 -51.26 -20.17 29.43
N ALA A 148 -51.84 -19.85 28.28
CA ALA A 148 -53.25 -20.09 27.97
C ALA A 148 -53.58 -21.59 27.98
N ASP A 149 -52.82 -22.41 27.25
CA ASP A 149 -53.01 -23.88 27.18
C ASP A 149 -52.99 -24.52 28.58
N ARG A 150 -52.02 -24.12 29.43
CA ARG A 150 -51.92 -24.62 30.82
C ARG A 150 -53.07 -24.17 31.70
N ALA A 151 -53.52 -22.92 31.56
CA ALA A 151 -54.65 -22.41 32.33
C ALA A 151 -55.98 -23.05 31.89
N GLN A 152 -56.14 -23.31 30.59
CA GLN A 152 -57.28 -24.01 30.01
C GLN A 152 -57.35 -25.46 30.50
N GLN A 153 -56.25 -26.21 30.42
CA GLN A 153 -56.16 -27.58 30.97
C GLN A 153 -56.45 -27.63 32.49
N TYR A 154 -56.01 -26.61 33.24
CA TYR A 154 -56.31 -26.50 34.67
C TYR A 154 -57.80 -26.25 34.94
N PHE A 155 -58.43 -25.35 34.15
CA PHE A 155 -59.88 -25.12 34.20
C PHE A 155 -60.67 -26.40 33.86
N GLU A 156 -60.35 -27.07 32.75
CA GLU A 156 -61.01 -28.33 32.34
C GLU A 156 -60.90 -29.41 33.41
N LYS A 157 -59.74 -29.52 34.08
CA LYS A 157 -59.55 -30.45 35.20
C LYS A 157 -60.41 -30.08 36.41
N MET A 158 -60.56 -28.79 36.73
CA MET A 158 -61.37 -28.31 37.86
C MET A 158 -62.87 -28.47 37.59
N ASP A 159 -63.33 -28.21 36.37
CA ASP A 159 -64.74 -28.34 35.96
C ASP A 159 -65.18 -29.82 35.91
N ALA A 160 -64.26 -30.75 35.62
CA ALA A 160 -64.50 -32.19 35.64
C ALA A 160 -64.42 -32.85 37.03
N ASP A 161 -63.87 -32.18 38.05
CA ASP A 161 -63.70 -32.75 39.40
C ASP A 161 -64.91 -32.42 40.28
N ILE A 162 -65.76 -33.44 40.52
CA ILE A 162 -66.98 -33.35 41.34
C ILE A 162 -66.74 -32.90 42.80
N ASN A 163 -65.49 -32.94 43.27
CA ASN A 163 -65.13 -32.55 44.64
C ASN A 163 -64.72 -31.06 44.76
N VAL A 164 -64.54 -30.37 43.64
CA VAL A 164 -64.10 -28.96 43.60
C VAL A 164 -65.30 -28.02 43.79
N THR A 165 -65.11 -26.90 44.51
CA THR A 165 -66.21 -25.95 44.73
C THR A 165 -66.48 -25.13 43.46
N LYS A 166 -67.74 -24.72 43.26
CA LYS A 166 -68.11 -23.82 42.14
C LYS A 166 -67.31 -22.50 42.14
N ALA A 167 -66.86 -22.04 43.31
CA ALA A 167 -66.03 -20.84 43.42
C ALA A 167 -64.61 -21.08 42.88
N ASP A 168 -64.04 -22.27 43.11
CA ASP A 168 -62.73 -22.64 42.59
C ASP A 168 -62.77 -22.88 41.07
N VAL A 169 -63.83 -23.50 40.55
CA VAL A 169 -64.06 -23.66 39.10
C VAL A 169 -64.17 -22.29 38.42
N GLU A 170 -64.98 -21.38 38.94
CA GLU A 170 -65.15 -20.03 38.36
C GLU A 170 -63.85 -19.21 38.45
N LYS A 171 -63.06 -19.36 39.53
CA LYS A 171 -61.72 -18.77 39.64
C LYS A 171 -60.76 -19.33 38.59
N ALA A 172 -60.76 -20.65 38.35
CA ALA A 172 -59.95 -21.29 37.31
C ALA A 172 -60.36 -20.80 35.91
N ARG A 173 -61.66 -20.68 35.65
CA ARG A 173 -62.24 -20.16 34.41
C ARG A 173 -61.83 -18.72 34.12
N GLN A 174 -61.94 -17.83 35.11
CA GLN A 174 -61.48 -16.44 34.99
C GLN A 174 -59.98 -16.36 34.70
N GLN A 175 -59.18 -17.20 35.37
CA GLN A 175 -57.74 -17.27 35.10
C GLN A 175 -57.43 -17.77 33.67
N ALA A 176 -58.16 -18.76 33.16
CA ALA A 176 -58.04 -19.25 31.78
C ALA A 176 -58.41 -18.17 30.76
N GLN A 177 -59.53 -17.47 30.95
CA GLN A 177 -59.96 -16.36 30.10
C GLN A 177 -58.94 -15.21 30.06
N ILE A 178 -58.36 -14.84 31.21
CA ILE A 178 -57.30 -13.82 31.27
C ILE A 178 -56.07 -14.26 30.46
N ARG A 179 -55.63 -15.52 30.58
CA ARG A 179 -54.49 -16.02 29.79
C ARG A 179 -54.79 -16.12 28.30
N GLN A 180 -56.00 -16.51 27.93
CA GLN A 180 -56.43 -16.52 26.53
C GLN A 180 -56.41 -15.11 25.93
N GLN A 181 -56.86 -14.09 26.67
CA GLN A 181 -56.79 -12.70 26.21
C GLN A 181 -55.32 -12.26 26.01
N MET A 182 -54.43 -12.54 26.96
CA MET A 182 -52.99 -12.24 26.82
C MET A 182 -52.35 -12.92 25.59
N ALA A 183 -52.79 -14.14 25.26
CA ALA A 183 -52.35 -14.86 24.07
C ALA A 183 -52.86 -14.21 22.76
N GLU A 184 -54.12 -13.74 22.72
CA GLU A 184 -54.64 -12.99 21.56
C GLU A 184 -54.03 -11.59 21.42
N ASP A 185 -53.73 -10.90 22.53
CA ASP A 185 -53.04 -9.61 22.51
C ASP A 185 -51.61 -9.76 21.94
N SER A 186 -50.84 -10.74 22.44
CA SER A 186 -49.48 -11.01 21.96
C SER A 186 -49.42 -11.55 20.52
N LYS A 187 -50.48 -12.24 20.07
CA LYS A 187 -50.69 -12.63 18.66
C LYS A 187 -50.91 -11.43 17.76
N ALA A 188 -51.69 -10.44 18.19
CA ALA A 188 -51.88 -9.19 17.47
C ALA A 188 -50.57 -8.40 17.36
N ASP A 189 -49.83 -8.26 18.47
CA ASP A 189 -48.49 -7.64 18.50
C ASP A 189 -47.52 -8.34 17.52
N TYR A 190 -47.44 -9.67 17.58
CA TYR A 190 -46.57 -10.46 16.70
C TYR A 190 -46.96 -10.32 15.22
N SER A 191 -48.26 -10.33 14.90
CA SER A 191 -48.77 -10.14 13.54
C SER A 191 -48.38 -8.77 12.97
N LEU A 192 -48.57 -7.70 13.76
CA LEU A 192 -48.21 -6.34 13.37
C LEU A 192 -46.70 -6.18 13.15
N ILE A 193 -45.88 -6.71 14.07
CA ILE A 193 -44.41 -6.64 13.96
C ILE A 193 -43.90 -7.50 12.79
N LEU A 194 -44.54 -8.64 12.48
CA LEU A 194 -44.22 -9.46 11.32
C LEU A 194 -44.53 -8.75 10.00
N GLN A 195 -45.68 -8.07 9.89
CA GLN A 195 -46.01 -7.26 8.72
C GLN A 195 -44.97 -6.15 8.50
N ARG A 196 -44.62 -5.43 9.57
CA ARG A 196 -43.58 -4.40 9.53
C ARG A 196 -42.22 -4.97 9.13
N PHE A 197 -41.76 -6.04 9.77
CA PHE A 197 -40.47 -6.67 9.44
C PHE A 197 -40.41 -7.09 7.97
N ASN A 198 -41.48 -7.65 7.41
CA ASN A 198 -41.52 -8.05 6.00
C ASN A 198 -41.41 -6.84 5.05
N GLN A 199 -41.99 -5.68 5.40
CA GLN A 199 -41.80 -4.44 4.65
C GLN A 199 -40.35 -3.94 4.75
N GLU A 200 -39.82 -3.80 5.96
CA GLU A 200 -38.45 -3.30 6.21
C GLU A 200 -37.40 -4.21 5.55
N GLN A 201 -37.63 -5.53 5.53
CA GLN A 201 -36.81 -6.52 4.81
C GLN A 201 -36.91 -6.34 3.28
N TRP A 202 -38.10 -6.05 2.75
CA TRP A 202 -38.27 -5.80 1.32
C TRP A 202 -37.53 -4.52 0.91
N GLU A 203 -37.68 -3.43 1.65
CA GLU A 203 -36.98 -2.16 1.45
C GLU A 203 -35.46 -2.32 1.57
N TYR A 204 -34.98 -3.13 2.52
CA TYR A 204 -33.55 -3.44 2.67
C TYR A 204 -32.97 -4.09 1.40
N TYR A 205 -33.57 -5.18 0.90
CA TYR A 205 -33.04 -5.92 -0.25
C TYR A 205 -33.37 -5.32 -1.63
N HIS A 206 -34.48 -4.57 -1.77
CA HIS A 206 -34.93 -4.03 -3.06
C HIS A 206 -34.74 -2.51 -3.18
N THR A 207 -34.19 -1.84 -2.17
CA THR A 207 -33.91 -0.40 -2.23
C THR A 207 -32.61 -0.02 -1.53
N HIS A 208 -32.40 -0.37 -0.25
CA HIS A 208 -31.22 0.11 0.48
C HIS A 208 -29.91 -0.51 -0.01
N ILE A 209 -29.81 -1.85 -0.03
CA ILE A 209 -28.62 -2.54 -0.53
C ILE A 209 -28.34 -2.23 -2.01
N PRO A 210 -29.33 -2.27 -2.92
CA PRO A 210 -29.13 -1.86 -4.31
C PRO A 210 -28.55 -0.45 -4.45
N ASN A 211 -29.11 0.54 -3.76
CA ASN A 211 -28.63 1.93 -3.84
C ASN A 211 -27.23 2.11 -3.26
N ILE A 212 -26.89 1.41 -2.17
CA ILE A 212 -25.57 1.52 -1.53
C ILE A 212 -24.51 0.84 -2.39
N PHE A 213 -24.78 -0.37 -2.90
CA PHE A 213 -23.84 -1.10 -3.74
C PHE A 213 -23.69 -0.47 -5.13
N GLN A 214 -24.73 0.19 -5.66
CA GLN A 214 -24.60 1.00 -6.87
C GLN A 214 -23.62 2.16 -6.68
N LYS A 215 -23.66 2.89 -5.55
CA LYS A 215 -22.64 3.92 -5.23
C LYS A 215 -21.23 3.32 -5.13
N ILE A 216 -21.09 2.15 -4.51
CA ILE A 216 -19.79 1.47 -4.37
C ILE A 216 -19.25 1.02 -5.73
N GLN A 217 -20.12 0.51 -6.61
CA GLN A 217 -19.77 0.14 -7.99
C GLN A 217 -19.33 1.38 -8.78
N GLU A 218 -20.10 2.47 -8.76
CA GLU A 218 -19.74 3.71 -9.46
C GLU A 218 -18.45 4.35 -8.93
N MET A 219 -18.20 4.27 -7.62
CA MET A 219 -16.96 4.71 -6.98
C MET A 219 -15.76 3.87 -7.46
N GLU A 220 -15.91 2.55 -7.54
CA GLU A 220 -14.85 1.67 -8.06
C GLU A 220 -14.64 1.88 -9.57
N GLU A 221 -15.69 1.97 -10.37
CA GLU A 221 -15.61 2.29 -11.81
C GLU A 221 -14.90 3.63 -12.05
N ARG A 222 -15.19 4.67 -11.26
CA ARG A 222 -14.43 5.94 -11.27
C ARG A 222 -12.94 5.72 -11.00
N ARG A 223 -12.58 4.87 -10.03
CA ARG A 223 -11.18 4.55 -9.74
C ARG A 223 -10.51 3.81 -10.89
N ILE A 224 -11.19 2.85 -11.52
CA ILE A 224 -10.66 2.11 -12.68
C ILE A 224 -10.36 3.07 -13.84
N VAL A 225 -11.28 3.99 -14.13
CA VAL A 225 -11.07 5.03 -15.16
C VAL A 225 -9.90 5.94 -14.78
N ARG A 226 -9.84 6.41 -13.53
CA ARG A 226 -8.82 7.36 -13.08
C ARG A 226 -7.39 6.83 -13.13
N ILE A 227 -7.17 5.53 -12.83
CA ILE A 227 -5.85 4.91 -13.02
C ILE A 227 -5.48 4.80 -14.51
N GLY A 228 -6.44 4.46 -15.38
CA GLY A 228 -6.23 4.39 -16.83
C GLY A 228 -5.92 5.76 -17.45
N GLU A 229 -6.63 6.82 -17.05
CA GLU A 229 -6.31 8.21 -17.41
C GLU A 229 -4.88 8.57 -17.01
N SER A 230 -4.48 8.23 -15.79
CA SER A 230 -3.16 8.57 -15.25
C SER A 230 -2.02 7.83 -15.97
N MET A 231 -2.26 6.58 -16.40
CA MET A 231 -1.34 5.82 -17.27
C MET A 231 -1.23 6.42 -18.68
N LYS A 232 -2.32 6.98 -19.20
CA LYS A 232 -2.30 7.72 -20.46
C LYS A 232 -1.50 9.02 -20.32
N THR A 233 -1.75 9.82 -19.28
CA THR A 233 -1.00 11.05 -18.99
C THR A 233 0.49 10.78 -18.79
N TYR A 234 0.87 9.69 -18.12
CA TYR A 234 2.26 9.23 -18.01
C TYR A 234 2.93 9.14 -19.41
N ALA A 235 2.30 8.43 -20.35
CA ALA A 235 2.86 8.26 -21.70
C ALA A 235 2.80 9.54 -22.54
N GLU A 236 1.88 10.45 -22.25
CA GLU A 236 1.80 11.77 -22.90
C GLU A 236 2.90 12.72 -22.43
N VAL A 237 3.28 12.70 -21.15
CA VAL A 237 4.40 13.50 -20.60
C VAL A 237 5.73 13.09 -21.25
N ASP A 238 6.04 11.79 -21.31
CA ASP A 238 7.23 11.28 -22.03
C ASP A 238 7.19 11.67 -23.52
N ARG A 239 6.02 11.64 -24.16
CA ARG A 239 5.86 12.00 -25.58
C ARG A 239 6.08 13.49 -25.86
N GLN A 240 5.74 14.38 -24.92
CA GLN A 240 5.83 15.83 -25.10
C GLN A 240 7.27 16.33 -25.31
N VAL A 241 8.28 15.65 -24.78
CA VAL A 241 9.68 16.07 -24.96
C VAL A 241 10.32 15.60 -26.26
N ILE A 242 9.78 14.57 -26.93
CA ILE A 242 10.38 13.98 -28.13
C ILE A 242 10.71 15.03 -29.22
N PRO A 243 9.85 16.03 -29.53
CA PRO A 243 10.18 17.06 -30.52
C PRO A 243 11.38 17.93 -30.12
N ILE A 244 11.56 18.19 -28.82
CA ILE A 244 12.66 19.03 -28.32
C ILE A 244 13.95 18.19 -28.22
N ILE A 245 13.85 16.92 -27.84
CA ILE A 245 14.97 15.96 -27.96
C ILE A 245 15.46 15.89 -29.42
N GLY A 246 14.54 15.77 -30.39
CA GLY A 246 14.86 15.81 -31.81
C GLY A 246 15.60 17.10 -32.21
N LYS A 247 15.12 18.26 -31.74
CA LYS A 247 15.80 19.55 -31.95
C LYS A 247 17.24 19.57 -31.37
N CYS A 248 17.45 19.03 -30.17
CA CYS A 248 18.79 18.96 -29.57
C CYS A 248 19.75 18.08 -30.40
N LEU A 249 19.26 16.94 -30.88
CA LEU A 249 20.03 16.04 -31.75
C LEU A 249 20.35 16.71 -33.10
N ASP A 250 19.39 17.39 -33.73
CA ASP A 250 19.61 18.20 -34.94
C ASP A 250 20.65 19.32 -34.70
N GLY A 251 20.66 19.91 -33.51
CA GLY A 251 21.65 20.91 -33.09
C GLY A 251 23.06 20.34 -33.02
N ILE A 252 23.22 19.13 -32.47
CA ILE A 252 24.50 18.41 -32.43
C ILE A 252 24.99 18.07 -33.85
N VAL A 253 24.09 17.62 -34.73
CA VAL A 253 24.43 17.37 -36.15
C VAL A 253 24.92 18.64 -36.84
N LYS A 254 24.17 19.75 -36.73
CA LYS A 254 24.56 21.05 -37.30
C LYS A 254 25.87 21.58 -36.74
N ALA A 255 26.14 21.35 -35.45
CA ALA A 255 27.41 21.71 -34.83
C ALA A 255 28.57 20.94 -35.48
N ALA A 256 28.44 19.63 -35.70
CA ALA A 256 29.45 18.83 -36.37
C ALA A 256 29.63 19.22 -37.85
N GLU A 257 28.54 19.53 -38.56
CA GLU A 257 28.55 20.03 -39.95
C GLU A 257 29.21 21.42 -40.09
N SER A 258 29.27 22.21 -39.01
CA SER A 258 29.89 23.55 -39.00
C SER A 258 31.42 23.56 -38.89
N ILE A 259 32.06 22.39 -38.78
CA ILE A 259 33.53 22.28 -38.67
C ILE A 259 34.18 22.53 -40.04
N ASP A 260 34.99 23.58 -40.14
CA ASP A 260 35.77 23.94 -41.34
C ASP A 260 37.28 23.86 -41.06
N GLN A 261 37.88 22.80 -41.55
CA GLN A 261 39.31 22.51 -41.44
C GLN A 261 40.19 23.50 -42.22
N LYS A 262 39.68 24.15 -43.28
CA LYS A 262 40.43 25.17 -44.04
C LYS A 262 40.44 26.48 -43.28
N ASN A 263 39.29 26.91 -42.77
CA ASN A 263 39.17 28.09 -41.92
C ASN A 263 40.02 27.94 -40.65
N ASP A 264 39.97 26.78 -39.98
CA ASP A 264 40.79 26.55 -38.78
C ASP A 264 42.30 26.56 -39.10
N SER A 265 42.72 26.01 -40.25
CA SER A 265 44.11 26.11 -40.70
C SER A 265 44.53 27.56 -40.98
N GLN A 266 43.64 28.37 -41.56
CA GLN A 266 43.87 29.80 -41.82
C GLN A 266 43.97 30.59 -40.49
N LEU A 267 43.10 30.31 -39.51
CA LEU A 267 43.17 30.90 -38.17
C LEU A 267 44.48 30.57 -37.43
N VAL A 268 45.06 29.38 -37.65
CA VAL A 268 46.40 29.03 -37.14
C VAL A 268 47.48 29.87 -37.82
N VAL A 269 47.41 30.06 -39.15
CA VAL A 269 48.35 30.94 -39.86
C VAL A 269 48.24 32.37 -39.33
N GLU A 270 47.03 32.91 -39.16
CA GLU A 270 46.81 34.26 -38.64
C GLU A 270 47.30 34.43 -37.18
N ALA A 271 47.21 33.38 -36.36
CA ALA A 271 47.68 33.41 -34.98
C ALA A 271 49.21 33.35 -34.84
N TYR A 272 49.89 32.62 -35.72
CA TYR A 272 51.32 32.26 -35.55
C TYR A 272 52.26 32.76 -36.67
N LYS A 273 51.74 33.35 -37.75
CA LYS A 273 52.57 33.94 -38.82
C LYS A 273 53.32 35.15 -38.27
N SER A 274 54.58 34.91 -37.93
CA SER A 274 55.51 35.88 -37.33
C SER A 274 55.89 37.06 -38.25
N GLY A 275 55.58 36.97 -39.54
CA GLY A 275 56.04 37.93 -40.56
C GLY A 275 57.51 37.75 -40.97
N PHE A 276 58.26 36.82 -40.35
CA PHE A 276 59.62 36.50 -40.79
C PHE A 276 59.59 35.66 -42.06
N GLU A 277 60.33 36.10 -43.07
CA GLU A 277 60.70 35.25 -44.20
C GLU A 277 61.84 34.29 -43.78
N PRO A 278 61.93 33.09 -44.37
CA PRO A 278 63.11 32.24 -44.21
C PRO A 278 64.38 33.00 -44.62
N PRO A 279 65.51 32.82 -43.92
CA PRO A 279 66.75 33.45 -44.34
C PRO A 279 67.14 32.97 -45.75
N GLY A 280 67.48 33.91 -46.62
CA GLY A 280 67.99 33.63 -47.96
C GLY A 280 69.40 33.04 -47.94
N ASP A 281 69.94 32.80 -49.14
CA ASP A 281 71.31 32.31 -49.29
C ASP A 281 72.33 33.27 -48.66
N ILE A 282 73.33 32.72 -47.98
CA ILE A 282 74.43 33.51 -47.40
C ILE A 282 75.32 33.98 -48.56
N GLU A 283 75.44 35.30 -48.72
CA GLU A 283 76.26 35.89 -49.78
C GLU A 283 77.74 35.48 -49.66
N PHE A 284 78.41 35.32 -50.81
CA PHE A 284 79.84 35.03 -50.84
C PHE A 284 80.64 36.29 -50.49
N GLU A 285 81.36 36.25 -49.36
CA GLU A 285 82.29 37.30 -48.97
C GLU A 285 83.56 37.24 -49.86
N ASP A 286 83.59 38.03 -50.93
CA ASP A 286 84.76 38.14 -51.82
C ASP A 286 85.86 39.01 -51.19
N TYR A 287 86.75 38.35 -50.45
CA TYR A 287 87.94 38.95 -49.83
C TYR A 287 88.99 39.47 -50.84
N THR A 288 88.83 39.26 -52.15
CA THR A 288 89.78 39.75 -53.17
C THR A 288 89.54 41.20 -53.60
N GLN A 289 88.40 41.79 -53.24
CA GLN A 289 88.09 43.19 -53.53
C GLN A 289 88.49 44.12 -52.38
N PRO A 290 89.02 45.33 -52.66
CA PRO A 290 89.42 46.27 -51.62
C PRO A 290 88.20 46.73 -50.80
N MET A 291 88.19 46.40 -49.51
CA MET A 291 87.09 46.64 -48.55
C MET A 291 86.49 48.05 -48.65
N LYS A 292 85.37 48.18 -49.37
CA LYS A 292 84.48 49.33 -49.27
C LYS A 292 83.59 49.14 -48.04
N ARG A 293 83.87 49.89 -46.98
CA ARG A 293 82.97 50.00 -45.82
C ARG A 293 81.70 50.76 -46.23
N THR A 294 80.71 50.06 -46.76
CA THR A 294 79.33 50.57 -46.84
C THR A 294 78.61 50.21 -45.55
N VAL A 295 78.09 51.23 -44.88
CA VAL A 295 77.29 51.10 -43.66
C VAL A 295 76.03 50.29 -43.98
N SER A 296 75.63 49.41 -43.06
CA SER A 296 74.38 48.67 -43.15
C SER A 296 73.19 49.61 -43.04
N ASP A 297 72.52 49.88 -44.17
CA ASP A 297 71.26 50.61 -44.25
C ASP A 297 70.10 49.77 -43.70
N ASN A 298 70.10 49.56 -42.38
CA ASN A 298 69.04 48.89 -41.66
C ASN A 298 67.86 49.87 -41.41
N SER A 299 67.33 50.41 -42.50
CA SER A 299 66.39 51.53 -42.55
C SER A 299 64.94 51.07 -42.77
N LEU A 300 64.30 50.56 -41.71
CA LEU A 300 62.83 50.47 -41.67
C LEU A 300 62.24 51.87 -41.46
N SER A 301 62.04 52.60 -42.56
CA SER A 301 61.41 53.92 -42.56
C SER A 301 59.94 53.84 -42.18
N SER A 302 59.49 54.74 -41.31
CA SER A 302 58.10 54.83 -40.86
C SER A 302 57.15 55.39 -41.92
N SER A 303 55.99 54.78 -42.08
CA SER A 303 54.77 55.47 -42.52
C SER A 303 53.70 55.33 -41.43
N LYS A 304 53.12 56.46 -41.03
CA LYS A 304 52.13 56.58 -39.94
C LYS A 304 50.73 56.28 -40.47
N GLU A 305 49.94 55.54 -39.69
CA GLU A 305 48.57 55.95 -39.32
C GLU A 305 48.15 55.28 -37.99
N GLY A 306 47.14 55.84 -37.30
CA GLY A 306 46.89 55.58 -35.86
C GLY A 306 46.42 54.16 -35.53
N LYS A 307 46.65 53.60 -34.33
CA LYS A 307 46.37 54.14 -32.98
C LYS A 307 46.92 53.16 -31.90
N PRO A 308 47.42 53.60 -30.73
CA PRO A 308 48.09 52.71 -29.76
C PRO A 308 47.19 52.23 -28.59
N GLU A 309 47.53 51.09 -27.97
CA GLU A 309 47.97 50.94 -26.56
C GLU A 309 48.44 49.47 -26.30
N LEU A 310 49.70 49.23 -25.87
CA LEU A 310 50.17 48.87 -24.51
C LEU A 310 49.67 47.49 -23.96
N ARG A 311 50.46 46.60 -23.32
CA ARG A 311 51.93 46.48 -23.05
C ARG A 311 52.26 45.07 -22.50
N PHE A 312 53.46 44.55 -22.81
CA PHE A 312 54.30 43.59 -22.01
C PHE A 312 53.69 42.23 -21.56
N GLY A 313 54.42 41.11 -21.54
CA GLY A 313 55.82 40.85 -21.91
C GLY A 313 56.37 39.64 -21.13
N GLY A 314 57.03 38.69 -21.80
CA GLY A 314 57.59 37.51 -21.16
C GLY A 314 58.52 36.71 -22.09
N LYS A 315 59.84 36.83 -21.89
CA LYS A 315 60.88 36.18 -22.71
C LYS A 315 61.35 34.88 -22.06
N SER A 316 61.42 33.77 -22.80
CA SER A 316 62.40 32.70 -22.52
C SER A 316 62.69 31.78 -23.71
N ARG A 317 63.83 32.05 -24.35
CA ARG A 317 64.72 31.17 -25.15
C ARG A 317 64.23 29.74 -25.48
N GLY A 318 64.13 29.47 -26.78
CA GLY A 318 63.92 28.13 -27.31
C GLY A 318 65.13 27.18 -27.28
N LYS A 319 64.91 25.99 -27.85
CA LYS A 319 65.89 25.04 -28.38
C LYS A 319 65.22 24.19 -29.48
N LEU A 320 66.02 23.63 -30.38
CA LEU A 320 65.58 22.99 -31.62
C LEU A 320 64.89 21.62 -31.43
N TRP A 321 64.03 21.29 -32.41
CA TRP A 321 63.69 20.00 -33.05
C TRP A 321 64.51 18.72 -32.73
N PRO A 322 64.07 17.51 -33.14
CA PRO A 322 62.79 16.84 -32.81
C PRO A 322 62.99 15.31 -32.55
N PHE A 323 62.03 14.57 -31.98
CA PHE A 323 62.00 13.11 -32.22
C PHE A 323 60.61 12.49 -32.21
N ILE A 324 60.41 11.61 -33.19
CA ILE A 324 59.20 10.84 -33.47
C ILE A 324 59.03 9.72 -32.44
N LYS A 325 57.80 9.50 -31.95
CA LYS A 325 57.30 8.16 -31.58
C LYS A 325 55.77 8.07 -31.76
N LYS A 326 55.34 7.13 -32.61
CA LYS A 326 53.93 6.71 -32.81
C LYS A 326 53.60 5.49 -31.92
N ASN A 327 52.33 5.06 -31.97
CA ASN A 327 51.70 3.89 -31.31
C ASN A 327 51.14 4.25 -29.90
N LYS A 328 49.99 3.74 -29.42
CA LYS A 328 48.89 2.86 -29.92
C LYS A 328 47.67 3.14 -29.00
N LEU A 329 46.39 2.89 -29.30
CA LEU A 329 45.65 2.31 -30.44
C LEU A 329 44.21 2.90 -30.41
N MET A 330 43.46 2.88 -31.52
CA MET A 330 41.99 3.00 -31.55
C MET A 330 41.41 1.75 -32.25
N SER A 331 40.54 1.01 -31.55
CA SER A 331 39.77 -0.17 -31.99
C SER A 331 38.99 -0.63 -30.73
N LEU A 332 37.68 -0.85 -30.68
CA LEU A 332 36.74 -1.38 -31.67
C LEU A 332 35.38 -0.66 -31.58
N LEU A 333 34.80 -0.29 -32.73
CA LEU A 333 33.37 -0.01 -32.91
C LEU A 333 32.94 -0.63 -34.24
N THR A 334 32.33 -1.82 -34.21
CA THR A 334 31.60 -2.40 -35.35
C THR A 334 30.56 -3.42 -34.87
N SER A 335 29.32 -3.14 -35.27
CA SER A 335 28.08 -3.95 -35.34
C SER A 335 28.22 -5.42 -35.80
N PRO A 336 27.18 -6.31 -35.74
CA PRO A 336 25.77 -5.97 -36.04
C PRO A 336 24.62 -6.60 -35.23
N HIS A 337 23.45 -5.97 -35.46
CA HIS A 337 22.09 -6.36 -35.12
C HIS A 337 21.71 -7.84 -35.29
N GLN A 338 20.79 -8.29 -34.43
CA GLN A 338 19.83 -9.35 -34.74
C GLN A 338 18.48 -9.03 -34.04
N PRO A 339 17.34 -8.91 -34.77
CA PRO A 339 16.02 -8.71 -34.17
C PRO A 339 15.31 -10.05 -33.90
N PRO A 340 14.34 -10.11 -32.96
CA PRO A 340 13.57 -11.32 -32.67
C PRO A 340 12.44 -11.56 -33.70
N PRO A 341 11.97 -12.81 -33.90
CA PRO A 341 10.84 -13.12 -34.75
C PRO A 341 9.48 -12.86 -34.06
N PRO A 342 8.39 -12.58 -34.81
CA PRO A 342 7.05 -12.32 -34.27
C PRO A 342 6.21 -13.61 -34.07
N PRO A 343 5.14 -13.57 -33.25
CA PRO A 343 4.24 -14.70 -33.05
C PRO A 343 3.15 -14.78 -34.14
N PRO A 344 2.64 -15.99 -34.49
CA PRO A 344 1.46 -16.15 -35.33
C PRO A 344 0.16 -16.10 -34.50
N ALA A 345 -0.89 -15.50 -35.07
CA ALA A 345 -2.19 -15.35 -34.43
C ALA A 345 -3.26 -16.30 -34.99
N SER A 346 -4.16 -16.73 -34.11
CA SER A 346 -5.62 -16.93 -34.27
C SER A 346 -6.18 -17.62 -35.54
N ALA A 347 -6.86 -18.76 -35.33
CA ALA A 347 -8.00 -19.19 -36.15
C ALA A 347 -9.08 -19.87 -35.28
N SER A 348 -10.35 -19.59 -35.56
CA SER A 348 -11.53 -20.05 -34.78
C SER A 348 -12.38 -21.08 -35.59
N PRO A 349 -13.69 -21.28 -35.33
CA PRO A 349 -14.26 -22.23 -34.36
C PRO A 349 -15.21 -23.27 -35.01
N SER A 350 -15.79 -24.22 -34.25
CA SER A 350 -16.98 -25.00 -34.69
C SER A 350 -17.74 -25.78 -33.59
N ALA A 351 -19.03 -26.02 -33.88
CA ALA A 351 -19.94 -27.09 -33.37
C ALA A 351 -20.87 -26.86 -32.15
N VAL A 352 -22.13 -26.56 -32.49
CA VAL A 352 -23.46 -26.78 -31.83
C VAL A 352 -23.78 -28.29 -31.56
N PRO A 353 -24.91 -28.78 -30.94
CA PRO A 353 -26.28 -28.18 -30.80
C PRO A 353 -27.20 -28.50 -29.54
N ASN A 354 -28.30 -27.73 -29.42
CA ASN A 354 -29.71 -28.06 -29.02
C ASN A 354 -30.14 -28.82 -27.73
N GLY A 355 -30.70 -28.07 -26.74
CA GLY A 355 -32.08 -28.17 -26.16
C GLY A 355 -32.54 -29.42 -25.35
N PRO A 356 -33.84 -29.52 -24.91
CA PRO A 356 -34.87 -28.47 -24.78
C PRO A 356 -35.86 -28.61 -23.55
N GLN A 357 -36.88 -27.73 -23.51
CA GLN A 357 -38.23 -27.87 -22.87
C GLN A 357 -38.49 -27.60 -21.36
N SER A 358 -39.54 -26.78 -21.14
CA SER A 358 -40.38 -26.73 -19.92
C SER A 358 -41.85 -27.01 -20.30
N PRO A 359 -42.70 -27.45 -19.34
CA PRO A 359 -44.13 -27.13 -19.37
C PRO A 359 -44.66 -26.52 -18.04
N LYS A 360 -45.95 -26.16 -18.01
CA LYS A 360 -46.56 -25.20 -17.06
C LYS A 360 -47.66 -25.80 -16.18
N GLN A 361 -47.76 -25.30 -14.92
CA GLN A 361 -48.99 -25.07 -14.13
C GLN A 361 -49.84 -26.31 -13.70
N PRO A 362 -50.85 -26.21 -12.77
CA PRO A 362 -51.55 -25.01 -12.25
C PRO A 362 -51.65 -24.86 -10.71
N LYS A 363 -52.54 -23.96 -10.27
CA LYS A 363 -52.69 -23.38 -8.92
C LYS A 363 -53.64 -24.19 -8.01
N GLU A 364 -53.39 -24.16 -6.69
CA GLU A 364 -54.36 -24.53 -5.64
C GLU A 364 -54.47 -23.45 -4.52
N PRO A 365 -55.54 -23.46 -3.69
CA PRO A 365 -55.97 -22.27 -2.93
C PRO A 365 -55.21 -21.98 -1.63
N LEU A 366 -55.17 -20.69 -1.25
CA LEU A 366 -54.39 -20.10 -0.15
C LEU A 366 -54.79 -20.52 1.29
N SER A 367 -55.64 -21.53 1.47
CA SER A 367 -56.27 -21.83 2.78
C SER A 367 -55.45 -22.73 3.72
N HIS A 368 -54.46 -23.49 3.23
CA HIS A 368 -53.74 -24.50 4.04
C HIS A 368 -52.33 -24.09 4.48
N ARG A 369 -51.78 -22.98 3.98
CA ARG A 369 -50.35 -22.63 4.17
C ARG A 369 -49.99 -22.03 5.53
N PHE A 370 -50.98 -21.70 6.37
CA PHE A 370 -50.73 -20.99 7.64
C PHE A 370 -50.25 -21.92 8.77
N ASN A 371 -50.66 -23.21 8.77
CA ASN A 371 -50.25 -24.17 9.81
C ASN A 371 -48.84 -24.75 9.60
N GLU A 372 -48.38 -24.94 8.36
CA GLU A 372 -47.01 -25.42 8.09
C GLU A 372 -45.92 -24.37 8.40
N PHE A 373 -46.27 -23.07 8.36
CA PHE A 373 -45.34 -21.98 8.66
C PHE A 373 -44.97 -21.88 10.15
N MET A 374 -45.78 -22.46 11.05
CA MET A 374 -45.54 -22.46 12.49
C MET A 374 -44.60 -23.59 12.94
N THR A 375 -44.51 -24.68 12.17
CA THR A 375 -43.70 -25.87 12.50
C THR A 375 -42.40 -25.97 11.69
N SER A 376 -42.35 -25.35 10.50
CA SER A 376 -41.12 -25.27 9.70
C SER A 376 -40.22 -24.13 10.19
N LYS A 377 -39.03 -24.48 10.74
CA LYS A 377 -37.97 -23.49 10.97
C LYS A 377 -37.51 -22.94 9.61
N PRO A 378 -37.66 -21.63 9.32
CA PRO A 378 -37.06 -21.06 8.13
C PRO A 378 -35.54 -21.20 8.26
N LYS A 379 -34.91 -21.98 7.38
CA LYS A 379 -33.45 -22.11 7.32
C LYS A 379 -32.85 -20.85 6.69
N ILE A 380 -32.97 -19.70 7.38
CA ILE A 380 -32.30 -18.46 6.98
C ILE A 380 -30.81 -18.64 7.25
N HIS A 381 -30.09 -19.18 6.27
CA HIS A 381 -28.67 -19.53 6.40
C HIS A 381 -27.77 -18.29 6.54
N CYS A 382 -28.27 -17.11 6.15
CA CYS A 382 -27.58 -15.83 6.20
C CYS A 382 -27.18 -15.37 7.62
N PHE A 383 -27.98 -15.65 8.67
CA PHE A 383 -27.70 -15.19 10.03
C PHE A 383 -26.76 -16.10 10.85
N ARG A 384 -26.25 -17.22 10.30
CA ARG A 384 -25.29 -18.07 11.03
C ARG A 384 -23.84 -17.57 10.96
N SER A 385 -23.46 -16.81 9.94
CA SER A 385 -22.09 -16.32 9.77
C SER A 385 -21.71 -15.27 10.83
N LEU A 386 -22.63 -14.36 11.21
CA LEU A 386 -22.36 -13.34 12.24
C LEU A 386 -22.14 -13.89 13.66
N LYS A 387 -22.43 -15.17 13.93
CA LYS A 387 -22.29 -15.79 15.26
C LYS A 387 -21.19 -16.84 15.39
N ARG A 388 -20.40 -17.07 14.33
CA ARG A 388 -19.25 -17.99 14.32
C ARG A 388 -17.95 -17.39 13.76
N GLY A 389 -17.91 -16.09 13.44
CA GLY A 389 -16.70 -15.38 12.99
C GLY A 389 -15.90 -14.67 14.10
N LEU A 390 -16.33 -14.73 15.37
CA LEU A 390 -15.72 -13.99 16.49
C LEU A 390 -14.56 -14.71 17.20
N SER A 391 -13.99 -15.73 16.56
CA SER A 391 -12.77 -16.40 16.99
C SER A 391 -12.00 -16.82 15.74
N LEU A 392 -10.73 -16.44 15.65
CA LEU A 392 -9.79 -16.78 14.56
C LEU A 392 -10.09 -16.17 13.16
N LYS A 393 -9.86 -14.85 12.99
CA LYS A 393 -9.26 -14.27 11.77
C LYS A 393 -8.84 -12.80 11.99
N LEU A 394 -7.77 -12.38 11.32
CA LEU A 394 -7.14 -11.05 11.47
C LEU A 394 -8.05 -9.95 10.86
N GLY A 395 -8.16 -8.81 11.54
CA GLY A 395 -8.80 -7.61 10.98
C GLY A 395 -9.35 -6.65 12.03
N VAL A 396 -8.72 -5.48 12.18
CA VAL A 396 -9.11 -4.36 13.08
C VAL A 396 -9.36 -4.77 14.54
N THR A 397 -8.30 -4.82 15.34
CA THR A 397 -8.44 -4.83 16.80
C THR A 397 -9.19 -3.56 17.27
N PRO A 398 -10.26 -3.68 18.09
CA PRO A 398 -10.88 -2.53 18.74
C PRO A 398 -9.83 -1.69 19.46
N GLU A 399 -9.87 -0.36 19.30
CA GLU A 399 -8.90 0.55 19.94
C GLU A 399 -8.84 0.37 21.46
N ASP A 400 -9.98 0.01 22.08
CA ASP A 400 -10.10 -0.19 23.51
C ASP A 400 -9.64 -1.57 24.01
N PHE A 401 -9.14 -2.42 23.11
CA PHE A 401 -8.73 -3.81 23.36
C PHE A 401 -9.81 -4.67 24.05
N SER A 402 -11.10 -4.35 23.88
CA SER A 402 -12.24 -5.08 24.48
C SER A 402 -12.34 -6.56 24.08
N ASN A 403 -11.66 -6.96 23.00
CA ASN A 403 -11.56 -8.34 22.54
C ASN A 403 -10.53 -9.19 23.31
N PHE A 404 -9.71 -8.60 24.20
CA PHE A 404 -8.72 -9.32 24.99
C PHE A 404 -9.24 -9.63 26.42
N PRO A 405 -8.83 -10.76 27.04
CA PRO A 405 -9.08 -11.04 28.45
C PRO A 405 -8.58 -9.89 29.36
N PRO A 406 -9.21 -9.62 30.53
CA PRO A 406 -8.94 -8.41 31.32
C PRO A 406 -7.47 -8.13 31.63
N GLU A 407 -6.69 -9.17 31.92
CA GLU A 407 -5.25 -9.05 32.21
C GLU A 407 -4.43 -8.62 30.96
N GLN A 408 -4.75 -9.20 29.81
CA GLN A 408 -4.14 -8.84 28.53
C GLN A 408 -4.61 -7.46 28.07
N ARG A 409 -5.90 -7.14 28.27
CA ARG A 409 -6.47 -5.81 28.01
C ARG A 409 -5.75 -4.74 28.82
N ARG A 410 -5.57 -4.93 30.14
CA ARG A 410 -4.80 -4.00 30.99
C ARG A 410 -3.38 -3.80 30.47
N LYS A 411 -2.66 -4.90 30.17
CA LYS A 411 -1.28 -4.83 29.68
C LYS A 411 -1.16 -4.11 28.32
N LYS A 412 -2.12 -4.31 27.40
CA LYS A 412 -2.18 -3.61 26.11
C LYS A 412 -2.54 -2.13 26.25
N LEU A 413 -3.49 -1.79 27.12
CA LEU A 413 -3.86 -0.41 27.45
C LEU A 413 -2.68 0.33 28.09
N GLN A 414 -2.04 -0.24 29.11
CA GLN A 414 -0.86 0.35 29.77
C GLN A 414 0.27 0.62 28.76
N GLN A 415 0.61 -0.38 27.93
CA GLN A 415 1.65 -0.21 26.90
C GLN A 415 1.32 0.96 25.96
N LYS A 416 0.05 1.10 25.54
CA LYS A 416 -0.39 2.18 24.65
C LYS A 416 -0.41 3.55 25.34
N VAL A 417 -0.71 3.62 26.64
CA VAL A 417 -0.52 4.83 27.48
C VAL A 417 0.96 5.19 27.58
N ASP A 418 1.85 4.21 27.81
CA ASP A 418 3.30 4.44 27.89
C ASP A 418 3.88 4.91 26.54
N ASP A 419 3.40 4.36 25.43
CA ASP A 419 3.77 4.79 24.06
C ASP A 419 3.30 6.22 23.77
N LEU A 420 2.06 6.57 24.12
CA LEU A 420 1.53 7.93 23.95
C LEU A 420 2.28 8.94 24.84
N ASN A 421 2.58 8.58 26.09
CA ASN A 421 3.37 9.44 26.99
C ASN A 421 4.81 9.64 26.49
N ARG A 422 5.43 8.62 25.87
CA ARG A 422 6.72 8.78 25.17
C ARG A 422 6.61 9.79 24.01
N GLU A 423 5.57 9.74 23.21
CA GLU A 423 5.40 10.66 22.08
C GLU A 423 5.06 12.09 22.53
N ILE A 424 4.22 12.25 23.56
CA ILE A 424 3.94 13.53 24.21
C ILE A 424 5.24 14.17 24.72
N GLN A 425 6.16 13.39 25.30
CA GLN A 425 7.45 13.90 25.75
C GLN A 425 8.31 14.38 24.57
N LYS A 426 8.43 13.61 23.48
CA LYS A 426 9.18 14.03 22.28
C LYS A 426 8.65 15.33 21.68
N GLU A 427 7.34 15.45 21.51
CA GLU A 427 6.71 16.67 20.98
C GLU A 427 6.89 17.84 21.96
N THR A 428 6.87 17.60 23.27
CA THR A 428 7.18 18.61 24.29
C THR A 428 8.64 19.08 24.20
N ASP A 429 9.59 18.15 24.04
CA ASP A 429 11.01 18.47 23.85
C ASP A 429 11.25 19.25 22.55
N GLN A 430 10.54 18.90 21.47
CA GLN A 430 10.54 19.62 20.19
C GLN A 430 9.97 21.04 20.34
N ARG A 431 8.84 21.21 21.04
CA ARG A 431 8.28 22.53 21.37
C ARG A 431 9.28 23.40 22.12
N ASP A 432 9.95 22.82 23.11
CA ASP A 432 10.91 23.54 23.95
C ASP A 432 12.19 23.89 23.18
N ALA A 433 12.62 23.04 22.24
CA ALA A 433 13.71 23.35 21.31
C ALA A 433 13.35 24.50 20.36
N ILE A 434 12.13 24.50 19.77
CA ILE A 434 11.65 25.59 18.91
C ILE A 434 11.49 26.89 19.71
N THR A 435 11.00 26.81 20.96
CA THR A 435 10.86 27.95 21.87
C THR A 435 12.22 28.57 22.20
N LYS A 436 13.24 27.76 22.48
CA LYS A 436 14.62 28.22 22.67
C LYS A 436 15.19 28.84 21.39
N MET A 437 14.91 28.26 20.22
CA MET A 437 15.33 28.83 18.93
C MET A 437 14.67 30.20 18.67
N LYS A 438 13.39 30.37 19.04
CA LYS A 438 12.69 31.66 18.97
C LYS A 438 13.31 32.72 19.90
N ASP A 439 13.68 32.35 21.12
CA ASP A 439 14.41 33.24 22.04
C ASP A 439 15.81 33.62 21.51
N VAL A 440 16.52 32.69 20.85
CA VAL A 440 17.79 32.99 20.17
C VAL A 440 17.60 33.98 19.01
N TYR A 441 16.56 33.83 18.19
CA TYR A 441 16.23 34.75 17.09
C TYR A 441 15.80 36.13 17.62
N LEU A 442 15.02 36.20 18.72
CA LEU A 442 14.65 37.46 19.37
C LEU A 442 15.87 38.22 19.94
N LYS A 443 16.86 37.50 20.46
CA LYS A 443 18.10 38.08 21.00
C LYS A 443 19.13 38.41 19.91
N ASN A 444 19.10 37.70 18.78
CA ASN A 444 20.03 37.87 17.67
C ASN A 444 19.28 37.89 16.32
N PRO A 445 18.72 39.05 15.90
CA PRO A 445 17.87 39.15 14.70
C PRO A 445 18.54 38.67 13.40
N GLN A 446 19.87 38.64 13.36
CA GLN A 446 20.68 38.12 12.24
C GLN A 446 20.64 36.59 12.09
N MET A 447 20.17 35.84 13.09
CA MET A 447 20.14 34.37 13.09
C MET A 447 18.89 33.78 12.42
N GLY A 448 17.83 34.58 12.26
CA GLY A 448 16.55 34.17 11.69
C GLY A 448 15.39 35.04 12.17
N ASP A 449 14.25 34.93 11.49
CA ASP A 449 13.01 35.63 11.86
C ASP A 449 12.24 34.83 12.94
N PRO A 450 11.99 35.39 14.15
CA PRO A 450 11.19 34.75 15.18
C PRO A 450 9.77 34.36 14.73
N ALA A 451 9.15 35.11 13.82
CA ALA A 451 7.78 34.86 13.35
C ALA A 451 7.70 33.60 12.46
N SER A 452 8.79 33.25 11.76
CA SER A 452 8.87 32.01 10.96
C SER A 452 8.69 30.71 11.78
N LEU A 453 8.79 30.79 13.10
CA LEU A 453 8.64 29.65 14.01
C LEU A 453 7.24 29.53 14.61
N ASP A 454 6.36 30.53 14.45
CA ASP A 454 5.03 30.55 15.09
C ASP A 454 4.07 29.50 14.53
N GLN A 455 4.15 29.22 13.22
CA GLN A 455 3.42 28.11 12.64
C GLN A 455 3.85 26.76 13.26
N LYS A 456 5.16 26.51 13.37
CA LYS A 456 5.69 25.26 13.95
C LYS A 456 5.35 25.12 15.43
N LEU A 457 5.39 26.21 16.21
CA LEU A 457 4.94 26.19 17.60
C LEU A 457 3.44 25.86 17.72
N THR A 458 2.62 26.38 16.81
CA THR A 458 1.17 26.10 16.77
C THR A 458 0.91 24.63 16.43
N GLU A 459 1.55 24.10 15.37
CA GLU A 459 1.43 22.70 14.94
C GLU A 459 1.86 21.72 16.04
N VAL A 460 3.03 21.93 16.67
CA VAL A 460 3.51 21.08 17.76
C VAL A 460 2.60 21.17 18.99
N THR A 461 2.07 22.36 19.31
CA THR A 461 1.13 22.51 20.44
C THR A 461 -0.17 21.74 20.19
N GLN A 462 -0.72 21.80 18.96
CA GLN A 462 -1.90 21.02 18.56
C GLN A 462 -1.63 19.51 18.58
N ASN A 463 -0.44 19.05 18.18
CA ASN A 463 -0.04 17.64 18.28
C ASN A 463 0.00 17.18 19.74
N ILE A 464 0.58 17.96 20.65
CA ILE A 464 0.61 17.67 22.10
C ILE A 464 -0.80 17.56 22.67
N GLU A 465 -1.71 18.49 22.33
CA GLU A 465 -3.10 18.44 22.79
C GLU A 465 -3.84 17.21 22.26
N LYS A 466 -3.68 16.88 20.98
CA LYS A 466 -4.26 15.67 20.37
C LYS A 466 -3.75 14.38 21.04
N LEU A 467 -2.44 14.25 21.25
CA LEU A 467 -1.84 13.10 21.90
C LEU A 467 -2.29 12.97 23.36
N ARG A 468 -2.46 14.09 24.09
CA ARG A 468 -2.99 14.10 25.46
C ARG A 468 -4.46 13.65 25.52
N LEU A 469 -5.30 14.09 24.58
CA LEU A 469 -6.68 13.61 24.47
C LEU A 469 -6.75 12.10 24.14
N GLU A 470 -5.85 11.61 23.30
CA GLU A 470 -5.72 10.16 23.04
C GLU A 470 -5.25 9.42 24.30
N ALA A 471 -4.21 9.90 25.00
CA ALA A 471 -3.73 9.30 26.24
C ALA A 471 -4.84 9.23 27.31
N GLN A 472 -5.58 10.32 27.51
CA GLN A 472 -6.71 10.36 28.45
C GLN A 472 -7.82 9.34 28.11
N LYS A 473 -8.06 9.08 26.82
CA LYS A 473 -9.00 8.04 26.35
C LYS A 473 -8.52 6.63 26.75
N PHE A 474 -7.23 6.35 26.57
CA PHE A 474 -6.62 5.08 26.95
C PHE A 474 -6.51 4.90 28.47
N GLU A 475 -6.22 5.96 29.22
CA GLU A 475 -6.22 5.99 30.69
C GLU A 475 -7.62 5.73 31.27
N ALA A 476 -8.67 6.29 30.66
CA ALA A 476 -10.05 6.01 31.06
C ALA A 476 -10.41 4.52 30.91
N TRP A 477 -10.05 3.90 29.78
CA TRP A 477 -10.24 2.46 29.57
C TRP A 477 -9.38 1.59 30.51
N LEU A 478 -8.18 2.05 30.87
CA LEU A 478 -7.32 1.36 31.83
C LEU A 478 -7.99 1.36 33.21
N ALA A 479 -8.50 2.51 33.66
CA ALA A 479 -9.23 2.65 34.92
C ALA A 479 -10.53 1.80 34.95
N GLU A 480 -11.24 1.66 33.82
CA GLU A 480 -12.40 0.74 33.72
C GLU A 480 -12.02 -0.73 33.91
N VAL A 481 -10.83 -1.14 33.46
CA VAL A 481 -10.34 -2.53 33.58
C VAL A 481 -9.81 -2.80 34.99
N GLU A 482 -9.12 -1.84 35.60
CA GLU A 482 -8.64 -1.93 36.99
C GLU A 482 -9.80 -1.89 38.00
N GLY A 483 -10.79 -1.02 37.77
CA GLY A 483 -11.98 -0.88 38.60
C GLY A 483 -12.93 -2.09 38.61
N ARG A 484 -12.69 -3.12 37.78
CA ARG A 484 -13.48 -4.36 37.74
C ARG A 484 -12.82 -5.58 38.41
N LEU A 485 -11.67 -5.42 39.03
CA LEU A 485 -10.96 -6.51 39.70
C LEU A 485 -11.06 -6.39 41.23
N PRO A 486 -11.78 -7.31 41.92
CA PRO A 486 -11.89 -7.27 43.37
C PRO A 486 -10.60 -7.79 44.01
N ALA A 487 -9.68 -6.87 44.33
CA ALA A 487 -8.61 -7.15 45.27
C ALA A 487 -9.21 -7.49 46.66
N ARG A 488 -8.86 -8.66 47.20
CA ARG A 488 -9.27 -9.09 48.55
C ARG A 488 -8.58 -8.23 49.61
N SER A 489 -9.32 -7.92 50.68
CA SER A 489 -8.86 -7.52 52.04
C SER A 489 -7.88 -6.32 52.10
N GLU A 490 -8.21 -5.19 52.73
CA GLU A 490 -8.40 -5.11 54.20
C GLU A 490 -9.22 -3.90 54.71
N GLN A 491 -9.90 -4.16 55.83
CA GLN A 491 -10.32 -3.28 56.93
C GLN A 491 -10.23 -1.73 56.81
N ALA A 492 -11.40 -1.07 56.83
CA ALA A 492 -11.80 0.10 57.68
C ALA A 492 -12.77 1.07 56.93
N ARG A 493 -13.73 1.79 57.51
CA ARG A 493 -14.47 1.78 58.78
C ARG A 493 -15.46 2.96 58.75
N ARG A 494 -16.77 2.67 58.61
CA ARG A 494 -17.95 3.46 59.09
C ARG A 494 -18.22 4.90 58.58
N GLN A 495 -19.43 5.10 58.05
CA GLN A 495 -20.53 5.97 58.56
C GLN A 495 -21.80 5.59 57.72
N SER A 496 -22.89 5.01 58.28
CA SER A 496 -24.00 5.62 59.06
C SER A 496 -24.84 6.61 58.23
N GLY A 497 -26.18 6.53 58.11
CA GLY A 497 -27.24 5.61 58.59
C GLY A 497 -28.48 5.75 57.66
N LEU A 498 -29.75 5.47 57.99
CA LEU A 498 -30.48 4.80 59.09
C LEU A 498 -31.98 4.65 58.66
N TYR A 499 -32.83 3.97 59.47
CA TYR A 499 -34.24 3.55 59.20
C TYR A 499 -34.38 2.35 58.23
N ASP A 500 -34.59 1.09 58.64
CA ASP A 500 -35.23 0.42 59.81
C ASP A 500 -36.75 0.20 59.71
N GLY A 501 -37.16 -1.03 60.07
CA GLY A 501 -38.50 -1.61 59.84
C GLY A 501 -38.56 -3.16 59.86
N GLN A 502 -38.05 -3.78 60.94
CA GLN A 502 -38.52 -5.00 61.67
C GLN A 502 -39.43 -6.05 60.95
N THR A 503 -39.43 -7.39 61.18
CA THR A 503 -38.72 -8.41 62.03
C THR A 503 -39.33 -9.78 61.62
N HIS A 504 -38.62 -10.88 61.34
CA HIS A 504 -38.19 -12.00 62.24
C HIS A 504 -37.54 -13.09 61.31
N GLN A 505 -36.36 -13.66 61.57
CA GLN A 505 -36.07 -14.88 62.35
C GLN A 505 -36.79 -16.18 61.89
N THR A 506 -36.20 -17.40 61.79
CA THR A 506 -34.80 -17.95 61.78
C THR A 506 -34.86 -19.48 61.52
N VAL A 507 -33.72 -20.14 61.20
CA VAL A 507 -33.46 -21.63 61.23
C VAL A 507 -34.14 -22.43 60.09
N THR A 508 -33.56 -23.29 59.22
CA THR A 508 -32.29 -24.06 59.06
C THR A 508 -32.47 -25.60 59.19
N ASN A 509 -31.97 -26.32 58.15
CA ASN A 509 -31.53 -27.74 58.08
C ASN A 509 -32.44 -28.91 57.61
N CYS A 510 -31.82 -29.72 56.72
CA CYS A 510 -31.94 -31.18 56.48
C CYS A 510 -33.23 -31.76 55.83
N ALA A 511 -33.20 -32.86 55.05
CA ALA A 511 -32.13 -33.59 54.31
C ALA A 511 -32.76 -34.70 53.42
N GLN A 512 -32.03 -35.17 52.38
CA GLN A 512 -32.15 -36.49 51.67
C GLN A 512 -33.49 -36.80 50.93
N ASP A 513 -33.56 -37.46 49.77
CA ASP A 513 -32.99 -38.79 49.43
C ASP A 513 -33.07 -39.17 47.92
N ARG A 514 -32.29 -40.20 47.50
CA ARG A 514 -32.28 -40.99 46.23
C ARG A 514 -31.86 -40.28 44.91
N GLU A 515 -30.77 -40.64 44.21
CA GLU A 515 -30.29 -41.91 43.59
C GLU A 515 -31.13 -42.38 42.37
N SER A 516 -30.66 -42.39 41.09
CA SER A 516 -29.51 -43.06 40.41
C SER A 516 -29.96 -44.35 39.65
N PRO A 517 -29.20 -44.95 38.71
CA PRO A 517 -28.40 -44.38 37.61
C PRO A 517 -28.43 -45.21 36.27
N ASP A 518 -27.62 -44.77 35.29
CA ASP A 518 -26.87 -45.55 34.29
C ASP A 518 -27.55 -46.15 33.02
N GLY A 519 -26.77 -46.28 31.93
CA GLY A 519 -27.25 -46.79 30.63
C GLY A 519 -26.41 -46.43 29.39
N SER A 520 -25.12 -46.76 29.38
CA SER A 520 -24.24 -46.65 28.19
C SER A 520 -24.45 -47.80 27.20
N TYR A 521 -24.36 -47.54 25.88
CA TYR A 521 -24.05 -48.57 24.87
C TYR A 521 -23.25 -48.02 23.68
N THR A 522 -22.55 -48.91 22.98
CA THR A 522 -21.26 -48.67 22.31
C THR A 522 -21.29 -48.46 20.79
N GLU A 523 -20.11 -48.15 20.25
CA GLU A 523 -19.73 -48.12 18.83
C GLU A 523 -20.15 -49.39 18.05
N GLU A 524 -20.41 -49.24 16.74
CA GLU A 524 -19.90 -50.17 15.72
C GLU A 524 -19.55 -49.41 14.43
N GLN A 525 -18.49 -49.88 13.76
CA GLN A 525 -18.02 -49.40 12.46
C GLN A 525 -18.67 -50.22 11.34
N SER A 526 -19.05 -49.59 10.23
CA SER A 526 -19.19 -50.28 8.93
C SER A 526 -19.14 -49.29 7.77
N GLN A 527 -18.61 -49.77 6.63
CA GLN A 527 -18.25 -48.98 5.45
C GLN A 527 -19.39 -48.97 4.40
N GLU A 528 -19.08 -48.42 3.21
CA GLU A 528 -19.88 -48.41 1.97
C GLU A 528 -21.06 -47.39 1.91
N SER A 529 -21.33 -46.73 0.77
CA SER A 529 -20.49 -46.30 -0.36
C SER A 529 -21.29 -45.31 -1.22
N GLU A 530 -20.62 -44.28 -1.74
CA GLU A 530 -21.00 -43.49 -2.93
C GLU A 530 -22.46 -43.00 -3.12
N HIS A 531 -22.64 -41.66 -3.09
CA HIS A 531 -22.86 -40.94 -4.36
C HIS A 531 -22.58 -39.44 -4.21
N LYS A 532 -21.97 -38.88 -5.27
CA LYS A 532 -21.27 -37.59 -5.29
C LYS A 532 -22.12 -36.59 -6.09
N VAL A 533 -22.52 -35.47 -5.47
CA VAL A 533 -23.13 -34.34 -6.19
C VAL A 533 -22.23 -33.13 -6.01
N LEU A 534 -21.60 -32.74 -7.12
CA LEU A 534 -20.69 -31.60 -7.21
C LEU A 534 -21.48 -30.29 -7.20
N ALA A 535 -21.00 -29.31 -6.44
CA ALA A 535 -21.35 -27.90 -6.59
C ALA A 535 -20.05 -27.16 -6.97
N PRO A 536 -20.11 -26.16 -7.87
CA PRO A 536 -18.93 -25.70 -8.59
C PRO A 536 -17.97 -24.90 -7.70
N ASP A 537 -16.68 -25.17 -7.87
CA ASP A 537 -15.58 -24.44 -7.27
C ASP A 537 -15.57 -22.99 -7.75
N PHE A 538 -15.35 -22.07 -6.80
CA PHE A 538 -15.08 -20.65 -7.06
C PHE A 538 -13.65 -20.34 -6.60
N ASP A 539 -12.70 -20.89 -7.36
CA ASP A 539 -11.49 -20.19 -7.80
C ASP A 539 -10.68 -19.45 -6.70
N ASP A 540 -10.18 -20.20 -5.71
CA ASP A 540 -9.11 -19.77 -4.79
C ASP A 540 -7.71 -20.08 -5.41
N GLU A 541 -7.54 -19.86 -6.72
CA GLU A 541 -6.36 -20.31 -7.52
C GLU A 541 -5.28 -19.21 -7.67
N PHE A 542 -4.94 -18.49 -6.59
CA PHE A 542 -3.92 -17.42 -6.63
C PHE A 542 -3.17 -17.19 -5.29
N ASP A 543 -2.54 -18.23 -4.73
CA ASP A 543 -1.45 -18.08 -3.73
C ASP A 543 -0.52 -19.32 -3.64
N ASP A 544 -0.50 -20.20 -4.67
CA ASP A 544 0.58 -21.17 -4.83
C ASP A 544 1.83 -20.44 -5.39
N GLU A 545 2.69 -19.93 -4.50
CA GLU A 545 4.04 -19.50 -4.90
C GLU A 545 4.82 -20.73 -5.40
N GLU A 546 4.87 -20.91 -6.73
CA GLU A 546 5.62 -21.98 -7.38
C GLU A 546 7.06 -22.01 -6.84
N PRO A 547 7.50 -23.11 -6.19
CA PRO A 547 8.69 -23.08 -5.35
C PRO A 547 9.94 -22.87 -6.21
N LEU A 548 10.62 -21.73 -5.99
CA LEU A 548 11.72 -21.22 -6.82
C LEU A 548 12.65 -22.33 -7.35
N PRO A 549 13.01 -22.33 -8.64
CA PRO A 549 13.80 -23.41 -9.24
C PRO A 549 15.20 -23.49 -8.62
N ALA A 550 15.74 -24.70 -8.50
CA ALA A 550 17.12 -24.89 -8.06
C ALA A 550 18.10 -24.38 -9.11
N ILE A 551 19.04 -23.52 -8.71
CA ILE A 551 20.12 -22.98 -9.54
C ILE A 551 21.39 -23.85 -9.52
N GLY A 552 21.39 -24.90 -8.71
CA GLY A 552 22.47 -25.86 -8.55
C GLY A 552 22.28 -26.77 -7.34
N THR A 553 23.36 -27.42 -6.93
CA THR A 553 23.41 -28.26 -5.72
C THR A 553 24.53 -27.81 -4.80
N CYS A 554 24.47 -28.20 -3.53
CA CYS A 554 25.56 -27.99 -2.59
C CYS A 554 25.76 -29.21 -1.70
N LYS A 555 26.97 -29.34 -1.15
CA LYS A 555 27.31 -30.35 -0.16
C LYS A 555 27.72 -29.68 1.15
N ALA A 556 27.11 -30.07 2.27
CA ALA A 556 27.49 -29.62 3.59
C ALA A 556 28.92 -30.10 3.95
N LEU A 557 29.81 -29.14 4.23
CA LEU A 557 31.18 -29.36 4.68
C LEU A 557 31.27 -29.56 6.19
N TYR A 558 30.30 -29.03 6.94
CA TYR A 558 30.19 -29.13 8.39
C TYR A 558 28.72 -29.22 8.79
N THR A 559 28.44 -29.81 9.95
CA THR A 559 27.09 -29.80 10.54
C THR A 559 26.75 -28.39 11.03
N PHE A 560 25.57 -27.89 10.68
CA PHE A 560 25.01 -26.61 11.12
C PHE A 560 23.61 -26.83 11.72
N GLU A 561 23.38 -26.28 12.91
CA GLU A 561 22.07 -26.31 13.57
C GLU A 561 21.40 -24.94 13.44
N GLY A 562 20.30 -24.88 12.70
CA GLY A 562 19.49 -23.67 12.54
C GLY A 562 18.79 -23.31 13.84
N GLN A 563 19.08 -22.11 14.38
CA GLN A 563 18.53 -21.61 15.65
C GLN A 563 17.51 -20.47 15.46
N ASN A 564 17.42 -19.91 14.25
CA ASN A 564 16.59 -18.75 13.94
C ASN A 564 15.53 -19.11 12.90
N GLU A 565 14.39 -18.42 12.95
CA GLU A 565 13.36 -18.48 11.90
C GLU A 565 13.99 -18.14 10.53
N GLY A 566 13.77 -19.01 9.53
CA GLY A 566 14.40 -18.92 8.21
C GLY A 566 15.76 -19.60 8.06
N THR A 567 16.35 -20.19 9.11
CA THR A 567 17.56 -21.03 8.98
C THR A 567 17.23 -22.52 8.90
N ILE A 568 18.02 -23.29 8.13
CA ILE A 568 17.84 -24.74 7.96
C ILE A 568 19.05 -25.50 8.50
N SER A 569 18.80 -26.53 9.31
CA SER A 569 19.85 -27.41 9.83
C SER A 569 20.34 -28.38 8.76
N VAL A 570 21.66 -28.56 8.64
CA VAL A 570 22.30 -29.52 7.72
C VAL A 570 23.36 -30.35 8.43
N VAL A 571 23.57 -31.58 7.97
CA VAL A 571 24.58 -32.52 8.53
C VAL A 571 25.80 -32.60 7.61
N GLU A 572 27.00 -32.72 8.17
CA GLU A 572 28.23 -32.93 7.39
C GLU A 572 28.08 -34.08 6.37
N GLY A 573 28.33 -33.79 5.10
CA GLY A 573 28.20 -34.73 3.98
C GLY A 573 26.83 -34.76 3.29
N GLU A 574 25.81 -34.08 3.83
CA GLU A 574 24.48 -33.95 3.21
C GLU A 574 24.54 -33.15 1.90
N THR A 575 23.77 -33.56 0.88
CA THR A 575 23.66 -32.86 -0.40
C THR A 575 22.26 -32.26 -0.56
N LEU A 576 22.17 -30.96 -0.82
CA LEU A 576 20.92 -30.21 -0.92
C LEU A 576 20.86 -29.36 -2.20
N SER A 577 19.66 -28.92 -2.58
CA SER A 577 19.45 -28.03 -3.73
C SER A 577 19.72 -26.57 -3.34
N VAL A 578 20.41 -25.81 -4.19
CA VAL A 578 20.65 -24.37 -3.99
C VAL A 578 19.57 -23.58 -4.71
N ILE A 579 18.93 -22.66 -3.99
CA ILE A 579 17.87 -21.78 -4.50
C ILE A 579 18.42 -20.38 -4.77
N GLU A 580 19.29 -19.87 -3.89
CA GLU A 580 19.92 -18.55 -4.06
C GLU A 580 21.40 -18.60 -3.65
N GLU A 581 22.27 -18.05 -4.51
CA GLU A 581 23.71 -17.90 -4.28
C GLU A 581 24.00 -16.68 -3.40
N ASP A 582 24.99 -16.79 -2.52
CA ASP A 582 25.53 -15.69 -1.69
C ASP A 582 25.91 -14.48 -2.55
N LYS A 583 25.27 -13.33 -2.27
CA LYS A 583 25.50 -12.05 -2.97
C LYS A 583 26.54 -11.16 -2.26
N GLY A 584 27.25 -11.71 -1.27
CA GLY A 584 28.24 -11.04 -0.44
C GLY A 584 27.78 -10.80 1.01
N ASP A 585 26.71 -11.46 1.47
CA ASP A 585 26.22 -11.41 2.85
C ASP A 585 26.61 -12.64 3.68
N GLY A 586 27.14 -13.68 3.04
CA GLY A 586 27.64 -14.90 3.67
C GLY A 586 26.59 -15.98 3.91
N TRP A 587 25.40 -15.87 3.30
CA TRP A 587 24.33 -16.85 3.42
C TRP A 587 23.90 -17.43 2.06
N THR A 588 23.73 -18.75 2.02
CA THR A 588 23.21 -19.48 0.85
C THR A 588 21.81 -20.00 1.18
N ARG A 589 20.84 -19.81 0.29
CA ARG A 589 19.47 -20.34 0.45
C ARG A 589 19.39 -21.73 -0.17
N ILE A 590 19.00 -22.73 0.61
CA ILE A 590 18.99 -24.14 0.21
C ILE A 590 17.67 -24.83 0.56
N ARG A 591 17.31 -25.86 -0.21
CA ARG A 591 16.08 -26.64 -0.06
C ARG A 591 16.39 -28.13 0.07
N ARG A 592 15.78 -28.82 1.04
CA ARG A 592 15.84 -30.28 1.21
C ARG A 592 14.71 -30.99 0.48
N ASN A 593 13.49 -30.48 0.60
CA ASN A 593 12.26 -30.98 -0.01
C ASN A 593 11.28 -29.79 -0.20
N GLU A 594 10.06 -30.03 -0.67
CA GLU A 594 9.09 -28.96 -0.97
C GLU A 594 8.68 -28.13 0.28
N ASP A 595 8.79 -28.70 1.49
CA ASP A 595 8.39 -28.07 2.75
C ASP A 595 9.57 -27.45 3.57
N GLU A 596 10.80 -27.91 3.35
CA GLU A 596 11.99 -27.52 4.13
C GLU A 596 13.00 -26.73 3.28
N GLU A 597 12.95 -25.41 3.42
CA GLU A 597 13.85 -24.46 2.80
C GLU A 597 14.34 -23.43 3.82
N GLY A 598 15.60 -23.00 3.72
CA GLY A 598 16.14 -21.95 4.58
C GLY A 598 17.58 -21.57 4.24
N TYR A 599 18.15 -20.69 5.05
CA TYR A 599 19.52 -20.21 4.90
C TYR A 599 20.51 -21.01 5.74
N VAL A 600 21.67 -21.26 5.14
CA VAL A 600 22.88 -21.82 5.78
C VAL A 600 24.05 -20.85 5.56
N PRO A 601 25.04 -20.74 6.47
CA PRO A 601 26.22 -19.95 6.20
C PRO A 601 26.98 -20.52 4.99
N THR A 602 27.35 -19.68 4.03
CA THR A 602 28.00 -20.11 2.78
C THR A 602 29.33 -20.83 3.03
N SER A 603 30.01 -20.52 4.12
CA SER A 603 31.23 -21.21 4.56
C SER A 603 31.03 -22.65 5.05
N TYR A 604 29.79 -23.09 5.27
CA TYR A 604 29.44 -24.44 5.69
C TYR A 604 29.05 -25.36 4.52
N VAL A 605 28.97 -24.84 3.28
CA VAL A 605 28.57 -25.60 2.09
C VAL A 605 29.52 -25.39 0.92
N GLU A 606 29.74 -26.44 0.14
CA GLU A 606 30.42 -26.37 -1.15
C GLU A 606 29.38 -26.33 -2.27
N VAL A 607 29.35 -25.25 -3.05
CA VAL A 607 28.28 -24.95 -4.02
C VAL A 607 28.69 -25.31 -5.46
N TYR A 608 27.78 -25.96 -6.18
CA TYR A 608 27.92 -26.46 -7.54
C TYR A 608 26.76 -25.92 -8.40
N LEU A 609 26.99 -24.80 -9.10
CA LEU A 609 25.97 -24.12 -9.92
C LEU A 609 25.85 -24.71 -11.34
N ASP A 610 24.61 -24.80 -11.83
CA ASP A 610 24.35 -25.21 -13.20
C ASP A 610 24.58 -24.07 -14.19
N LYS A 611 25.38 -24.34 -15.24
CA LYS A 611 25.87 -23.33 -16.19
C LYS A 611 24.80 -22.70 -17.11
N ASN A 612 23.53 -23.06 -16.92
CA ASN A 612 22.38 -22.57 -17.69
C ASN A 612 21.38 -21.73 -16.86
N ALA A 613 21.55 -21.57 -15.55
CA ALA A 613 20.55 -20.94 -14.66
C ALA A 613 20.55 -19.38 -14.65
N LYS A 614 21.29 -18.71 -15.53
CA LYS A 614 21.33 -17.23 -15.61
C LYS A 614 20.29 -16.69 -16.60
N GLY A 615 19.02 -16.68 -16.20
CA GLY A 615 17.95 -16.09 -17.00
C GLY A 615 16.53 -16.53 -16.60
N SER A 616 16.13 -16.24 -15.37
CA SER A 616 14.73 -16.30 -14.90
C SER A 616 14.50 -15.11 -13.98
#